data_AF-A0A7Y1UGQ2-F1
#
_entry.id   AF-A0A7Y1UGQ2-F1
#
_cell.length_a   1.000
_cell.length_b   1.000
_cell.length_c   1.000
_cell.angle_alpha   90.00
_cell.angle_beta   90.00
_cell.angle_gamma   90.00
#
_symmetry.space_group_name_H-M   'P 1'
#
loop_
_entity.id
_entity.type
_entity.pdbx_description
1 polymer ?
#
loop_
_entity_poly.entity_id
_entity_poly.type
_entity_poly.pdbx_seq_one_letter_code
_entity_poly.pdbx_strand_id
1 'polypeptide(L)'
;MRWSIRLGSVAGTEVRVHVTFFLLLAAVGWLFFARGGADAAVDGVLFILAVFGCVLLHEFGHVLTARQFGVRTPDITLLPIGGMARMQKLPDKPWQELLVAIAGPAVNVVIGAVLLAIFGARAVLEGGEEPQALLMNIPFGERLMVVNFVLVIFNMIPAFPMDGGRVLRALLAMMMNYGTATKIASVIGQGLALAGGFLGLLGPNPILILIAVFVFMAARGESEMVQMRIALQGVPLERAMMTDFRVLPAEATLADAAALLLAGAQHDFPVLADDGRLLGLLTRRQLIEGLSRNGAAHPAAEAMLRDVPTVPVGFPLREAFQVLNSKPVESLPVMDNTGSRVVGMLTAENVGELILIREAEAG
;
A
#
# COMPACT_ATOMS: atom_id res chain seq x y z
N MET A 1 -4.99 10.65 -0.92
CA MET A 1 -6.05 10.21 0.01
C MET A 1 -6.90 11.44 0.33
N ARG A 2 -8.16 11.49 -0.13
CA ARG A 2 -9.02 12.71 -0.08
C ARG A 2 -9.68 12.97 1.29
N TRP A 3 -9.57 12.05 2.24
CA TRP A 3 -10.27 12.07 3.53
C TRP A 3 -9.32 12.12 4.74
N SER A 4 -8.18 12.79 4.60
CA SER A 4 -7.20 12.97 5.68
C SER A 4 -7.05 14.45 6.03
N ILE A 5 -7.06 14.77 7.32
CA ILE A 5 -6.85 16.12 7.85
C ILE A 5 -5.40 16.24 8.31
N ARG A 6 -4.72 17.33 7.95
CA ARG A 6 -3.35 17.62 8.41
C ARG A 6 -3.39 18.15 9.85
N LEU A 7 -2.70 17.48 10.77
CA LEU A 7 -2.53 17.94 12.15
C LEU A 7 -1.35 18.91 12.29
N GLY A 8 -0.27 18.65 11.56
CA GLY A 8 0.97 19.43 11.67
C GLY A 8 2.11 18.79 10.89
N SER A 9 3.33 19.26 11.13
CA SER A 9 4.54 18.64 10.58
C SER A 9 5.62 18.59 11.65
N VAL A 10 6.21 17.40 11.84
CA VAL A 10 7.28 17.16 12.81
C VAL A 10 8.48 16.59 12.07
N ALA A 11 9.66 17.18 12.31
CA ALA A 11 10.91 16.83 11.63
C ALA A 11 10.81 16.88 10.08
N GLY A 12 9.85 17.60 9.48
CA GLY A 12 9.63 17.61 8.02
C GLY A 12 8.75 16.48 7.49
N THR A 13 8.13 15.66 8.36
CA THR A 13 7.07 14.71 8.00
C THR A 13 5.71 15.31 8.34
N GLU A 14 4.77 15.31 7.40
CA GLU A 14 3.39 15.72 7.70
C GLU A 14 2.68 14.66 8.54
N VAL A 15 2.08 15.05 9.66
CA VAL A 15 1.21 14.15 10.43
C VAL A 15 -0.23 14.41 10.02
N ARG A 16 -0.92 13.36 9.61
CA ARG A 16 -2.30 13.38 9.11
C ARG A 16 -3.16 12.41 9.91
N VAL A 17 -4.44 12.72 10.03
CA VAL A 17 -5.45 11.84 10.63
C VAL A 17 -6.54 11.59 9.62
N HIS A 18 -6.86 10.32 9.37
CA HIS A 18 -7.98 9.96 8.51
C HIS A 18 -9.30 10.17 9.25
N VAL A 19 -10.36 10.58 8.54
CA VAL A 19 -11.67 10.87 9.16
C VAL A 19 -12.24 9.67 9.93
N THR A 20 -11.94 8.45 9.48
CA THR A 20 -12.36 7.21 10.18
C THR A 20 -11.77 7.08 11.59
N PHE A 21 -10.68 7.77 11.90
CA PHE A 21 -10.12 7.80 13.26
C PHE A 21 -11.10 8.42 14.27
N PHE A 22 -11.84 9.46 13.88
CA PHE A 22 -12.84 10.07 14.76
C PHE A 22 -14.02 9.14 15.03
N LEU A 23 -14.36 8.25 14.09
CA LEU A 23 -15.36 7.20 14.32
C LEU A 23 -14.89 6.21 15.39
N LEU A 24 -13.60 5.85 15.39
CA LEU A 24 -13.02 5.02 16.46
C LEU A 24 -13.13 5.73 17.82
N LEU A 25 -12.77 7.00 17.91
CA LEU A 25 -12.88 7.78 19.16
C LEU A 25 -14.33 7.84 19.65
N ALA A 26 -15.29 8.07 18.75
CA ALA A 26 -16.70 8.08 19.09
C ALA A 26 -17.20 6.71 19.56
N ALA A 27 -16.78 5.63 18.91
CA ALA A 27 -17.15 4.26 19.29
C ALA A 27 -16.57 3.88 20.66
N VAL A 28 -15.30 4.20 20.92
CA VAL A 28 -14.66 3.97 22.23
C VAL A 28 -15.34 4.80 23.31
N GLY A 29 -15.56 6.10 23.05
CA GLY A 29 -16.26 6.98 23.99
C GLY A 29 -17.65 6.47 24.34
N TRP A 30 -18.43 6.03 23.34
CA TRP A 30 -19.73 5.42 23.55
C TRP A 30 -19.68 4.12 24.35
N LEU A 31 -18.74 3.22 24.02
CA LEU A 31 -18.60 1.92 24.69
C LEU A 31 -18.24 2.09 26.17
N PHE A 32 -17.34 3.02 26.49
CA PHE A 32 -16.95 3.29 27.87
C PHE A 32 -18.03 4.09 28.62
N PHE A 33 -18.72 5.02 27.94
CA PHE A 33 -19.87 5.72 28.49
C PHE A 33 -20.97 4.74 28.93
N ALA A 34 -21.30 3.77 28.09
CA ALA A 34 -22.32 2.76 28.38
C ALA A 34 -21.97 1.85 29.57
N ARG A 35 -20.69 1.74 29.94
CA ARG A 35 -20.20 0.89 31.05
C ARG A 35 -20.00 1.65 32.35
N GLY A 36 -19.57 2.91 32.30
CA GLY A 36 -19.14 3.65 33.49
C GLY A 36 -19.41 5.15 33.45
N GLY A 37 -20.29 5.62 32.55
CA GLY A 37 -20.69 7.03 32.46
C GLY A 37 -19.62 7.95 31.85
N ALA A 38 -19.78 9.25 32.08
CA ALA A 38 -18.95 10.28 31.43
C ALA A 38 -17.46 10.16 31.78
N ASP A 39 -17.12 9.87 33.03
CA ASP A 39 -15.73 9.76 33.48
C ASP A 39 -15.01 8.59 32.80
N ALA A 40 -15.68 7.44 32.69
CA ALA A 40 -15.15 6.28 31.98
C ALA A 40 -14.96 6.59 30.48
N ALA A 41 -15.88 7.33 29.86
CA ALA A 41 -15.77 7.75 28.47
C ALA A 41 -14.55 8.64 28.24
N VAL A 42 -14.31 9.61 29.14
CA VAL A 42 -13.13 10.48 29.09
C VAL A 42 -11.85 9.68 29.26
N ASP A 43 -11.77 8.80 30.27
CA ASP A 43 -10.60 7.94 30.48
C ASP A 43 -10.31 7.07 29.25
N GLY A 44 -11.33 6.41 28.68
CA GLY A 44 -11.19 5.58 27.49
C GLY A 44 -10.71 6.35 26.25
N VAL A 45 -11.25 7.56 26.04
CA VAL A 45 -10.84 8.43 24.92
C VAL A 45 -9.41 8.95 25.11
N LEU A 46 -9.04 9.38 26.32
CA LEU A 46 -7.67 9.80 26.63
C LEU A 46 -6.69 8.64 26.48
N PHE A 47 -7.10 7.45 26.89
CA PHE A 47 -6.30 6.24 26.78
C PHE A 47 -6.03 5.87 25.33
N ILE A 48 -7.05 5.84 24.46
CA ILE A 48 -6.85 5.53 23.05
C ILE A 48 -6.00 6.61 22.35
N LEU A 49 -6.15 7.89 22.72
CA LEU A 49 -5.28 8.96 22.22
C LEU A 49 -3.82 8.76 22.65
N ALA A 50 -3.56 8.33 23.89
CA ALA A 50 -2.22 8.03 24.36
C ALA A 50 -1.60 6.81 23.66
N VAL A 51 -2.39 5.75 23.43
CA VAL A 51 -1.97 4.58 22.64
C VAL A 51 -1.58 5.00 21.22
N PHE A 52 -2.41 5.83 20.56
CA PHE A 52 -2.10 6.35 19.23
C PHE A 52 -0.92 7.33 19.23
N GLY A 53 -0.68 8.04 20.34
CA GLY A 53 0.55 8.79 20.56
C GLY A 53 1.78 7.89 20.55
N CYS A 54 1.71 6.72 21.22
CA CYS A 54 2.79 5.72 21.18
C CYS A 54 2.98 5.14 19.77
N VAL A 55 1.88 4.81 19.06
CA VAL A 55 1.93 4.37 17.66
C VAL A 55 2.55 5.44 16.77
N LEU A 56 2.22 6.72 16.96
CA LEU A 56 2.83 7.80 16.20
C LEU A 56 4.34 7.89 16.46
N LEU A 57 4.78 7.78 17.71
CA LEU A 57 6.20 7.75 18.07
C LEU A 57 6.93 6.54 17.47
N HIS A 58 6.29 5.37 17.47
CA HIS A 58 6.76 4.16 16.79
C HIS A 58 7.00 4.41 15.29
N GLU A 59 6.02 4.99 14.58
CA GLU A 59 6.16 5.36 13.16
C GLU A 59 7.29 6.37 12.95
N PHE A 60 7.48 7.32 13.88
CA PHE A 60 8.63 8.23 13.83
C PHE A 60 9.96 7.50 13.98
N GLY A 61 10.04 6.43 14.77
CA GLY A 61 11.22 5.57 14.84
C GLY A 61 11.64 5.06 13.45
N HIS A 62 10.69 4.51 12.70
CA HIS A 62 10.94 4.07 11.32
C HIS A 62 11.34 5.22 10.40
N VAL A 63 10.57 6.31 10.42
CA VAL A 63 10.75 7.44 9.51
C VAL A 63 12.08 8.16 9.72
N LEU A 64 12.45 8.42 10.96
CA LEU A 64 13.72 9.10 11.28
C LEU A 64 14.92 8.23 10.91
N THR A 65 14.85 6.93 11.14
CA THR A 65 15.91 5.98 10.76
C THR A 65 16.01 5.86 9.23
N ALA A 66 14.89 5.76 8.52
CA ALA A 66 14.89 5.66 7.05
C ALA A 66 15.50 6.91 6.40
N ARG A 67 15.26 8.08 6.98
CA ARG A 67 15.85 9.35 6.52
C ARG A 67 17.36 9.41 6.60
N GLN A 68 17.96 8.78 7.62
CA GLN A 68 19.43 8.69 7.72
C GLN A 68 20.02 7.94 6.53
N PHE A 69 19.24 7.08 5.87
CA PHE A 69 19.61 6.38 4.64
C PHE A 69 19.14 7.08 3.36
N GLY A 70 18.71 8.34 3.43
CA GLY A 70 18.30 9.14 2.28
C GLY A 70 16.90 8.82 1.74
N VAL A 71 16.08 8.08 2.50
CA VAL A 71 14.69 7.80 2.11
C VAL A 71 13.80 8.99 2.46
N ARG A 72 13.05 9.48 1.47
CA ARG A 72 12.06 10.54 1.67
C ARG A 72 10.77 9.98 2.29
N THR A 73 10.29 10.67 3.32
CA THR A 73 9.12 10.29 4.12
C THR A 73 8.14 11.48 4.19
N PRO A 74 7.23 11.62 3.20
CA PRO A 74 6.36 12.78 3.09
C PRO A 74 5.37 12.93 4.25
N ASP A 75 4.72 11.84 4.65
CA ASP A 75 3.62 11.88 5.61
C ASP A 75 3.46 10.58 6.43
N ILE A 76 2.91 10.72 7.64
CA ILE A 76 2.38 9.64 8.48
C ILE A 76 0.88 9.89 8.62
N THR A 77 0.06 8.90 8.27
CA THR A 77 -1.40 8.98 8.42
C THR A 77 -1.88 8.02 9.50
N LEU A 78 -2.60 8.53 10.51
CA LEU A 78 -3.24 7.71 11.53
C LEU A 78 -4.61 7.20 11.04
N LEU A 79 -4.79 5.88 11.11
CA LEU A 79 -6.00 5.14 10.80
C LEU A 79 -6.51 4.41 12.05
N PRO A 80 -7.77 3.96 12.10
CA PRO A 80 -8.26 3.13 13.20
C PRO A 80 -7.47 1.84 13.44
N ILE A 81 -6.81 1.32 12.41
CA ILE A 81 -6.00 0.09 12.45
C ILE A 81 -4.54 0.33 12.87
N GLY A 82 -4.09 1.59 13.00
CA GLY A 82 -2.71 1.93 13.33
C GLY A 82 -2.18 3.17 12.60
N GLY A 83 -0.86 3.37 12.64
CA GLY A 83 -0.17 4.39 11.85
C GLY A 83 0.28 3.82 10.50
N MET A 84 0.23 4.62 9.45
CA MET A 84 0.88 4.28 8.18
C MET A 84 1.86 5.37 7.81
N ALA A 85 3.16 5.10 7.96
CA ALA A 85 4.21 5.93 7.39
C ALA A 85 4.33 5.68 5.87
N ARG A 86 4.16 6.74 5.07
CA ARG A 86 4.43 6.68 3.64
C ARG A 86 5.92 6.89 3.42
N MET A 87 6.58 5.91 2.82
CA MET A 87 7.97 5.99 2.35
C MET A 87 8.00 5.94 0.83
N GLN A 88 8.81 6.79 0.19
CA GLN A 88 8.89 6.82 -1.28
C GLN A 88 9.55 5.56 -1.87
N LYS A 89 10.54 5.03 -1.16
CA LYS A 89 11.21 3.76 -1.48
C LYS A 89 11.62 3.06 -0.20
N LEU A 90 11.77 1.74 -0.26
CA LEU A 90 12.49 1.00 0.78
C LEU A 90 14.00 1.26 0.62
N PRO A 91 14.80 1.18 1.70
CA PRO A 91 16.25 1.24 1.60
C PRO A 91 16.80 0.16 0.65
N ASP A 92 17.84 0.49 -0.10
CA ASP A 92 18.36 -0.40 -1.16
C ASP A 92 19.17 -1.58 -0.58
N LYS A 93 19.68 -1.46 0.65
CA LYS A 93 20.51 -2.48 1.31
C LYS A 93 19.73 -3.19 2.42
N PRO A 94 19.75 -4.54 2.48
CA PRO A 94 19.01 -5.30 3.49
C PRO A 94 19.29 -4.90 4.94
N TRP A 95 20.55 -4.59 5.29
CA TRP A 95 20.90 -4.15 6.65
C TRP A 95 20.28 -2.80 7.03
N GLN A 96 20.05 -1.90 6.06
CA GLN A 96 19.38 -0.62 6.30
C GLN A 96 17.89 -0.86 6.58
N GLU A 97 17.27 -1.77 5.83
CA GLU A 97 15.89 -2.19 6.09
C GLU A 97 15.74 -2.81 7.48
N LEU A 98 16.69 -3.67 7.90
CA LEU A 98 16.69 -4.25 9.25
C LEU A 98 16.67 -3.17 10.33
N LEU A 99 17.56 -2.18 10.23
CA LEU A 99 17.63 -1.08 11.19
C LEU A 99 16.35 -0.26 11.21
N VAL A 100 15.79 0.04 10.03
CA VAL A 100 14.50 0.74 9.93
C VAL A 100 13.40 -0.08 10.58
N ALA A 101 13.29 -1.38 10.30
CA ALA A 101 12.23 -2.25 10.82
C ALA A 101 12.31 -2.43 12.35
N ILE A 102 13.52 -2.44 12.94
CA ILE A 102 13.69 -2.54 14.40
C ILE A 102 13.44 -1.18 15.09
N ALA A 103 13.63 -0.05 14.39
CA ALA A 103 13.56 1.27 15.01
C ALA A 103 12.20 1.59 15.66
N GLY A 104 11.07 1.26 15.02
CA GLY A 104 9.74 1.45 15.60
C GLY A 104 9.53 0.64 16.88
N PRO A 105 9.70 -0.70 16.85
CA PRO A 105 9.65 -1.54 18.05
C PRO A 105 10.59 -1.07 19.16
N ALA A 106 11.81 -0.62 18.82
CA ALA A 106 12.75 -0.09 19.80
C ALA A 106 12.20 1.17 20.51
N VAL A 107 11.48 2.05 19.80
CA VAL A 107 10.79 3.19 20.43
C VAL A 107 9.76 2.72 21.45
N ASN A 108 8.96 1.71 21.14
CA ASN A 108 7.97 1.18 22.09
C ASN A 108 8.63 0.49 23.30
N VAL A 109 9.77 -0.18 23.11
CA VAL A 109 10.57 -0.72 24.23
C VAL A 109 11.05 0.40 25.14
N VAL A 110 11.57 1.49 24.57
CA VAL A 110 12.01 2.66 25.35
C VAL A 110 10.84 3.30 26.09
N ILE A 111 9.69 3.49 25.44
CA ILE A 111 8.48 4.00 26.10
C ILE A 111 8.07 3.08 27.26
N GLY A 112 7.99 1.78 27.02
CA GLY A 112 7.66 0.79 28.06
C GLY A 112 8.64 0.83 29.24
N ALA A 113 9.94 0.92 28.98
CA ALA A 113 10.97 1.03 30.01
C ALA A 113 10.87 2.33 30.82
N VAL A 114 10.57 3.47 30.17
CA VAL A 114 10.35 4.75 30.86
C VAL A 114 9.10 4.69 31.73
N LEU A 115 8.00 4.13 31.22
CA LEU A 115 6.77 3.95 31.99
C LEU A 115 7.00 3.02 33.18
N LEU A 116 7.75 1.94 33.00
CA LEU A 116 8.15 1.02 34.07
C LEU A 116 8.97 1.75 35.15
N ALA A 117 9.90 2.62 34.77
CA ALA A 117 10.70 3.39 35.71
C ALA A 117 9.88 4.42 36.50
N ILE A 118 8.86 5.02 35.88
CA ILE A 118 8.00 6.05 36.50
C ILE A 118 6.93 5.41 37.41
N PHE A 119 6.24 4.39 36.92
CA PHE A 119 5.05 3.81 37.58
C PHE A 119 5.35 2.52 38.36
N GLY A 120 6.51 1.89 38.13
CA GLY A 120 6.87 0.59 38.70
C GLY A 120 6.11 -0.58 38.05
N ALA A 121 6.27 -1.77 38.62
CA ALA A 121 5.63 -3.02 38.16
C ALA A 121 4.58 -3.53 39.17
N ARG A 122 3.81 -2.63 39.80
CA ARG A 122 2.93 -3.00 40.91
C ARG A 122 1.81 -3.96 40.47
N ALA A 123 1.15 -3.73 39.32
CA ALA A 123 0.10 -4.61 38.83
C ALA A 123 0.60 -5.91 38.16
N VAL A 124 1.89 -6.02 37.79
CA VAL A 124 2.44 -7.24 37.16
C VAL A 124 2.80 -8.31 38.21
N LEU A 125 3.04 -7.90 39.46
CA LEU A 125 3.47 -8.79 40.55
C LEU A 125 2.28 -9.32 41.38
N GLU A 126 1.14 -8.66 41.39
CA GLU A 126 -0.09 -9.11 42.07
C GLU A 126 -0.97 -9.93 41.12
N GLY A 127 -0.49 -11.13 40.75
CA GLY A 127 -1.23 -12.08 39.93
C GLY A 127 -2.32 -12.79 40.74
N GLY A 128 -3.60 -12.53 40.43
CA GLY A 128 -4.70 -13.20 41.11
C GLY A 128 -6.09 -13.14 40.47
N GLU A 129 -6.36 -12.22 39.53
CA GLU A 129 -7.71 -12.09 38.93
C GLU A 129 -7.73 -12.28 37.42
N GLU A 130 -8.92 -12.61 36.90
CA GLU A 130 -9.23 -12.93 35.51
C GLU A 130 -8.71 -11.86 34.50
N PRO A 131 -8.08 -12.25 33.36
CA PRO A 131 -7.41 -11.35 32.42
C PRO A 131 -8.26 -10.20 31.85
N GLN A 132 -9.59 -10.35 31.85
CA GLN A 132 -10.52 -9.39 31.24
C GLN A 132 -11.04 -8.33 32.21
N ALA A 133 -11.03 -8.59 33.52
CA ALA A 133 -11.37 -7.60 34.56
C ALA A 133 -10.17 -6.69 34.90
N LEU A 134 -8.95 -7.20 34.71
CA LEU A 134 -7.68 -6.50 34.97
C LEU A 134 -7.52 -5.19 34.19
N LEU A 135 -7.88 -5.12 32.90
CA LEU A 135 -7.59 -3.94 32.08
C LEU A 135 -8.36 -2.67 32.45
N MET A 136 -9.48 -2.78 33.18
CA MET A 136 -10.23 -1.60 33.63
C MET A 136 -9.78 -1.07 35.00
N ASN A 137 -9.17 -1.92 35.83
CA ASN A 137 -8.71 -1.57 37.17
C ASN A 137 -7.20 -1.29 37.25
N ILE A 138 -6.44 -1.55 36.18
CA ILE A 138 -5.03 -1.17 36.09
C ILE A 138 -4.90 0.36 35.92
N PRO A 139 -4.03 1.02 36.70
CA PRO A 139 -3.76 2.45 36.53
C PRO A 139 -3.33 2.80 35.11
N PHE A 140 -3.72 4.00 34.64
CA PHE A 140 -3.50 4.46 33.26
C PHE A 140 -2.07 4.20 32.73
N GLY A 141 -1.05 4.54 33.53
CA GLY A 141 0.36 4.38 33.15
C GLY A 141 0.79 2.93 32.96
N GLU A 142 0.35 2.04 33.86
CA GLU A 142 0.64 0.61 33.79
C GLU A 142 -0.09 -0.05 32.61
N ARG A 143 -1.33 0.38 32.34
CA ARG A 143 -2.10 -0.07 31.18
C ARG A 143 -1.43 0.34 29.87
N LEU A 144 -0.91 1.57 29.79
CA LEU A 144 -0.19 2.06 28.63
C LEU A 144 1.16 1.33 28.45
N MET A 145 1.84 0.99 29.55
CA MET A 145 3.06 0.18 29.54
C MET A 145 2.80 -1.20 28.95
N VAL A 146 1.77 -1.92 29.44
CA VAL A 146 1.38 -3.23 28.92
C VAL A 146 1.09 -3.15 27.43
N VAL A 147 0.34 -2.13 26.97
CA VAL A 147 0.06 -1.93 25.54
C VAL A 147 1.34 -1.74 24.74
N ASN A 148 2.33 -0.99 25.22
CA ASN A 148 3.61 -0.83 24.50
C ASN A 148 4.36 -2.17 24.34
N PHE A 149 4.41 -3.01 25.38
CA PHE A 149 5.00 -4.33 25.27
C PHE A 149 4.22 -5.25 24.33
N VAL A 150 2.89 -5.22 24.40
CA VAL A 150 2.02 -5.95 23.47
C VAL A 150 2.27 -5.49 22.03
N LEU A 151 2.39 -4.18 21.78
CA LEU A 151 2.72 -3.63 20.45
C LEU A 151 4.09 -4.13 19.96
N VAL A 152 5.09 -4.26 20.84
CA VAL A 152 6.40 -4.83 20.47
C VAL A 152 6.26 -6.31 20.09
N ILE A 153 5.59 -7.10 20.92
CA ILE A 153 5.41 -8.54 20.68
C ILE A 153 4.69 -8.76 19.36
N PHE A 154 3.55 -8.09 19.14
CA PHE A 154 2.79 -8.20 17.89
C PHE A 154 3.61 -7.72 16.70
N ASN A 155 4.25 -6.56 16.76
CA ASN A 155 5.04 -6.07 15.63
C ASN A 155 6.28 -6.91 15.35
N MET A 156 6.81 -7.68 16.31
CA MET A 156 7.96 -8.56 16.10
C MET A 156 7.59 -10.00 15.71
N ILE A 157 6.30 -10.30 15.51
CA ILE A 157 5.89 -11.56 14.88
C ILE A 157 6.48 -11.62 13.46
N PRO A 158 7.14 -12.71 13.06
CA PRO A 158 7.80 -12.82 11.75
C PRO A 158 6.78 -13.11 10.62
N ALA A 159 5.84 -12.19 10.44
CA ALA A 159 4.80 -12.26 9.42
C ALA A 159 4.47 -10.85 8.90
N PHE A 160 4.25 -10.71 7.60
CA PHE A 160 3.72 -9.47 7.04
C PHE A 160 2.26 -9.27 7.43
N PRO A 161 1.79 -8.03 7.63
CA PRO A 161 2.45 -6.76 7.33
C PRO A 161 3.29 -6.18 8.49
N MET A 162 3.51 -6.96 9.55
CA MET A 162 4.21 -6.51 10.77
C MET A 162 5.71 -6.32 10.53
N ASP A 163 6.36 -5.51 11.36
CA ASP A 163 7.79 -5.22 11.22
C ASP A 163 8.67 -6.45 11.34
N GLY A 164 8.27 -7.46 12.10
CA GLY A 164 8.98 -8.72 12.29
C GLY A 164 9.08 -9.49 10.98
N GLY A 165 8.08 -9.38 10.11
CA GLY A 165 8.16 -9.90 8.73
C GLY A 165 9.25 -9.20 7.92
N ARG A 166 9.41 -7.89 8.07
CA ARG A 166 10.49 -7.10 7.45
C ARG A 166 11.85 -7.41 8.05
N VAL A 167 11.93 -7.56 9.38
CA VAL A 167 13.15 -8.00 10.09
C VAL A 167 13.60 -9.35 9.57
N LEU A 168 12.70 -10.34 9.52
CA LEU A 168 13.01 -11.68 9.01
C LEU A 168 13.45 -11.61 7.54
N ARG A 169 12.70 -10.90 6.69
CA ARG A 169 13.07 -10.71 5.27
C ARG A 169 14.45 -10.08 5.14
N ALA A 170 14.73 -9.01 5.87
CA ALA A 170 16.00 -8.29 5.80
C ALA A 170 17.19 -9.17 6.22
N LEU A 171 17.03 -9.97 7.29
CA LEU A 171 18.03 -10.95 7.72
C LEU A 171 18.29 -12.02 6.64
N LEU A 172 17.23 -12.60 6.08
CA LEU A 172 17.35 -13.58 4.99
C LEU A 172 18.01 -12.95 3.76
N ALA A 173 17.63 -11.72 3.40
CA ALA A 173 18.15 -11.00 2.23
C ALA A 173 19.63 -10.60 2.35
N MET A 174 20.25 -10.70 3.53
CA MET A 174 21.72 -10.60 3.65
C MET A 174 22.43 -11.85 3.15
N MET A 175 21.75 -12.99 3.12
CA MET A 175 22.32 -14.29 2.75
C MET A 175 21.82 -14.80 1.39
N MET A 176 20.73 -14.24 0.86
CA MET A 176 20.12 -14.67 -0.39
C MET A 176 19.47 -13.51 -1.15
N ASN A 177 19.02 -13.78 -2.37
CA ASN A 177 18.33 -12.78 -3.20
C ASN A 177 17.07 -12.23 -2.52
N TYR A 178 16.85 -10.92 -2.63
CA TYR A 178 15.74 -10.21 -1.97
C TYR A 178 14.35 -10.78 -2.31
N GLY A 179 14.14 -11.21 -3.56
CA GLY A 179 12.89 -11.86 -3.97
C GLY A 179 12.66 -13.20 -3.25
N THR A 180 13.69 -14.04 -3.15
CA THR A 180 13.63 -15.32 -2.43
C THR A 180 13.40 -15.10 -0.93
N ALA A 181 14.11 -14.14 -0.33
CA ALA A 181 13.94 -13.76 1.06
C ALA A 181 12.50 -13.30 1.36
N THR A 182 11.92 -12.48 0.48
CA THR A 182 10.52 -12.05 0.60
C THR A 182 9.56 -13.23 0.50
N LYS A 183 9.76 -14.14 -0.46
CA LYS A 183 8.92 -15.33 -0.63
C LYS A 183 8.94 -16.22 0.62
N ILE A 184 10.12 -16.47 1.19
CA ILE A 184 10.26 -17.28 2.41
C ILE A 184 9.59 -16.58 3.61
N ALA A 185 9.82 -15.28 3.82
CA ALA A 185 9.19 -14.52 4.89
C ALA A 185 7.64 -14.51 4.76
N SER A 186 7.12 -14.37 3.53
CA SER A 186 5.68 -14.45 3.27
C SER A 186 5.11 -15.84 3.54
N VAL A 187 5.81 -16.93 3.16
CA VAL A 187 5.37 -18.31 3.44
C VAL A 187 5.34 -18.59 4.95
N ILE A 188 6.38 -18.16 5.68
CA ILE A 188 6.42 -18.29 7.15
C ILE A 188 5.24 -17.53 7.77
N GLY A 189 5.00 -16.30 7.32
CA GLY A 189 3.88 -15.50 7.81
C GLY A 189 2.51 -16.09 7.50
N GLN A 190 2.32 -16.66 6.31
CA GLN A 190 1.12 -17.39 5.93
C GLN A 190 0.93 -18.65 6.78
N GLY A 191 2.00 -19.40 7.06
CA GLY A 191 1.96 -20.57 7.94
C GLY A 191 1.53 -20.20 9.37
N LEU A 192 2.08 -19.12 9.92
CA LEU A 192 1.67 -18.59 11.22
C LEU A 192 0.22 -18.12 11.23
N ALA A 193 -0.23 -17.44 10.16
CA ALA A 193 -1.61 -17.03 10.01
C ALA A 193 -2.56 -18.22 9.97
N LEU A 194 -2.24 -19.27 9.20
CA LEU A 194 -3.04 -20.50 9.14
C LEU A 194 -3.10 -21.20 10.50
N ALA A 195 -1.97 -21.30 11.21
CA ALA A 195 -1.94 -21.87 12.55
C ALA A 195 -2.79 -21.06 13.55
N GLY A 196 -2.69 -19.73 13.52
CA GLY A 196 -3.51 -18.83 14.34
C GLY A 196 -5.00 -18.93 14.01
N GLY A 197 -5.35 -19.02 12.72
CA GLY A 197 -6.72 -19.21 12.26
C GLY A 197 -7.29 -20.56 12.69
N PHE A 198 -6.50 -21.63 12.60
CA PHE A 198 -6.88 -22.95 13.08
C PHE A 198 -7.11 -22.97 14.60
N LEU A 199 -6.24 -22.33 15.39
CA LEU A 199 -6.47 -22.14 16.82
C LEU A 199 -7.73 -21.31 17.10
N GLY A 200 -8.01 -20.29 16.26
CA GLY A 200 -9.23 -19.51 16.32
C GLY A 200 -10.51 -20.32 16.08
N LEU A 201 -10.45 -21.36 15.23
CA LEU A 201 -11.56 -22.31 15.00
C LEU A 201 -11.80 -23.25 16.18
N LEU A 202 -10.72 -23.63 16.88
CA LEU A 202 -10.81 -24.48 18.08
C LEU A 202 -11.22 -23.69 19.33
N GLY A 203 -11.02 -22.37 19.33
CA GLY A 203 -11.31 -21.49 20.45
C GLY A 203 -12.62 -20.68 20.29
N PRO A 204 -13.04 -19.96 21.34
CA PRO A 204 -14.26 -19.14 21.31
C PRO A 204 -14.08 -17.78 20.61
N ASN A 205 -12.90 -17.47 20.06
CA ASN A 205 -12.55 -16.13 19.61
C ASN A 205 -12.53 -16.02 18.06
N PRO A 206 -13.66 -15.66 17.41
CA PRO A 206 -13.73 -15.55 15.95
C PRO A 206 -12.86 -14.41 15.39
N ILE A 207 -12.43 -13.46 16.22
CA ILE A 207 -11.54 -12.37 15.81
C ILE A 207 -10.18 -12.91 15.36
N LEU A 208 -9.70 -14.01 15.96
CA LEU A 208 -8.44 -14.65 15.55
C LEU A 208 -8.50 -15.16 14.11
N ILE A 209 -9.65 -15.66 13.67
CA ILE A 209 -9.87 -16.10 12.28
C ILE A 209 -9.78 -14.90 11.34
N LEU A 210 -10.41 -13.78 11.70
CA LEU A 210 -10.36 -12.56 10.90
C LEU A 210 -8.93 -12.00 10.79
N ILE A 211 -8.18 -11.98 11.92
CA ILE A 211 -6.77 -11.58 11.94
C ILE A 211 -5.95 -12.50 11.06
N ALA A 212 -6.15 -13.82 11.16
CA ALA A 212 -5.46 -14.81 10.33
C ALA A 212 -5.69 -14.58 8.84
N VAL A 213 -6.93 -14.36 8.40
CA VAL A 213 -7.24 -14.07 6.99
C VAL A 213 -6.53 -12.80 6.54
N PHE A 214 -6.58 -11.74 7.35
CA PHE A 214 -5.92 -10.47 7.02
C PHE A 214 -4.40 -10.61 6.90
N VAL A 215 -3.75 -11.27 7.87
CA VAL A 215 -2.30 -11.52 7.85
C VAL A 215 -1.91 -12.40 6.66
N PHE A 216 -2.69 -13.43 6.34
CA PHE A 216 -2.44 -14.29 5.18
C PHE A 216 -2.51 -13.52 3.86
N MET A 217 -3.56 -12.71 3.67
CA MET A 217 -3.73 -11.88 2.48
C MET A 217 -2.65 -10.80 2.37
N ALA A 218 -2.29 -10.16 3.48
CA ALA A 218 -1.24 -9.13 3.51
C ALA A 218 0.13 -9.73 3.17
N ALA A 219 0.47 -10.90 3.71
CA ALA A 219 1.71 -11.58 3.40
C ALA A 219 1.80 -12.04 1.94
N ARG A 220 0.68 -12.50 1.38
CA ARG A 220 0.58 -12.80 -0.05
C ARG A 220 0.78 -11.55 -0.91
N GLY A 221 0.05 -10.48 -0.59
CA GLY A 221 0.12 -9.22 -1.34
C GLY A 221 1.51 -8.59 -1.33
N GLU A 222 2.22 -8.63 -0.20
CA GLU A 222 3.61 -8.14 -0.11
C GLU A 222 4.54 -8.93 -1.05
N SER A 223 4.43 -10.26 -1.09
CA SER A 223 5.24 -11.10 -1.99
C SER A 223 4.94 -10.79 -3.45
N GLU A 224 3.67 -10.75 -3.85
CA GLU A 224 3.25 -10.46 -5.23
C GLU A 224 3.75 -9.08 -5.68
N MET A 225 3.63 -8.07 -4.81
CA MET A 225 4.13 -6.71 -5.08
C MET A 225 5.65 -6.65 -5.28
N VAL A 226 6.43 -7.38 -4.48
CA VAL A 226 7.88 -7.43 -4.62
C VAL A 226 8.28 -8.19 -5.89
N GLN A 227 7.65 -9.32 -6.19
CA GLN A 227 7.95 -10.08 -7.42
C GLN A 227 7.63 -9.27 -8.67
N MET A 228 6.48 -8.62 -8.71
CA MET A 228 6.11 -7.68 -9.77
C MET A 228 7.18 -6.58 -9.95
N ARG A 229 7.65 -5.99 -8.84
CA ARG A 229 8.70 -4.96 -8.89
C ARG A 229 10.01 -5.49 -9.46
N ILE A 230 10.43 -6.70 -9.07
CA ILE A 230 11.66 -7.33 -9.54
C ILE A 230 11.54 -7.72 -11.03
N ALA A 231 10.41 -8.28 -11.45
CA ALA A 231 10.18 -8.70 -12.83
C ALA A 231 10.30 -7.54 -13.83
N LEU A 232 9.87 -6.34 -13.43
CA LEU A 232 9.95 -5.11 -14.24
C LEU A 232 11.27 -4.35 -14.06
N GLN A 233 12.16 -4.77 -13.16
CA GLN A 233 13.39 -4.04 -12.86
C GLN A 233 14.40 -4.20 -14.00
N GLY A 234 14.93 -3.07 -14.47
CA GLY A 234 15.93 -3.02 -15.55
C GLY A 234 15.38 -3.39 -16.93
N VAL A 235 14.06 -3.50 -17.07
CA VAL A 235 13.43 -3.83 -18.34
C VAL A 235 13.15 -2.55 -19.15
N PRO A 236 13.63 -2.48 -20.40
CA PRO A 236 13.27 -1.39 -21.30
C PRO A 236 11.78 -1.50 -21.66
N LEU A 237 11.09 -0.36 -21.67
CA LEU A 237 9.66 -0.24 -22.04
C LEU A 237 9.34 -0.94 -23.37
N GLU A 238 10.29 -0.86 -24.30
CA GLU A 238 10.22 -1.35 -25.67
C GLU A 238 10.00 -2.87 -25.75
N ARG A 239 10.35 -3.62 -24.70
CA ARG A 239 10.09 -5.07 -24.63
C ARG A 239 8.65 -5.42 -24.28
N ALA A 240 7.88 -4.48 -23.73
CA ALA A 240 6.49 -4.69 -23.33
C ALA A 240 5.50 -3.90 -24.21
N MET A 241 5.95 -2.88 -24.94
CA MET A 241 5.05 -2.09 -25.77
C MET A 241 4.62 -2.84 -27.03
N MET A 242 3.36 -2.68 -27.43
CA MET A 242 2.93 -3.05 -28.78
C MET A 242 3.41 -1.99 -29.77
N THR A 243 4.06 -2.45 -30.83
CA THR A 243 4.50 -1.63 -31.97
C THR A 243 3.57 -1.75 -33.17
N ASP A 244 2.79 -2.83 -33.25
CA ASP A 244 1.70 -2.98 -34.21
C ASP A 244 0.39 -2.60 -33.53
N PHE A 245 -0.06 -1.38 -33.81
CA PHE A 245 -1.29 -0.83 -33.28
C PHE A 245 -1.99 0.01 -34.35
N ARG A 246 -3.31 0.08 -34.24
CA ARG A 246 -4.17 0.89 -35.11
C ARG A 246 -4.34 2.29 -34.52
N VAL A 247 -4.43 3.28 -35.39
CA VAL A 247 -4.67 4.68 -35.04
C VAL A 247 -5.90 5.19 -35.77
N LEU A 248 -6.56 6.20 -35.22
CA LEU A 248 -7.69 6.88 -35.83
C LEU A 248 -7.23 8.27 -36.31
N PRO A 249 -7.53 8.67 -37.56
CA PRO A 249 -7.36 10.06 -37.98
C PRO A 249 -8.37 10.98 -37.28
N ALA A 250 -8.13 12.29 -37.30
CA ALA A 250 -8.93 13.28 -36.57
C ALA A 250 -10.39 13.35 -37.06
N GLU A 251 -10.60 13.09 -38.35
CA GLU A 251 -11.89 13.06 -39.04
C GLU A 251 -12.65 11.74 -38.89
N ALA A 252 -12.04 10.71 -38.28
CA ALA A 252 -12.69 9.42 -38.09
C ALA A 252 -13.96 9.54 -37.23
N THR A 253 -14.92 8.67 -37.50
CA THR A 253 -16.17 8.57 -36.75
C THR A 253 -16.12 7.45 -35.71
N LEU A 254 -17.09 7.45 -34.80
CA LEU A 254 -17.27 6.32 -33.87
C LEU A 254 -17.61 5.01 -34.60
N ALA A 255 -18.21 5.05 -35.79
CA ALA A 255 -18.41 3.88 -36.62
C ALA A 255 -17.08 3.24 -37.04
N ASP A 256 -16.12 4.06 -37.47
CA ASP A 256 -14.78 3.60 -37.86
C ASP A 256 -14.05 2.96 -36.68
N ALA A 257 -14.12 3.60 -35.51
CA ALA A 257 -13.57 3.07 -34.27
C ALA A 257 -14.23 1.74 -33.85
N ALA A 258 -15.55 1.61 -34.00
CA ALA A 258 -16.27 0.37 -33.73
C ALA A 258 -15.87 -0.76 -34.69
N ALA A 259 -15.66 -0.45 -35.97
CA ALA A 259 -15.16 -1.40 -36.95
C ALA A 259 -13.75 -1.89 -36.58
N LEU A 260 -12.86 -0.98 -36.16
CA LEU A 260 -11.52 -1.36 -35.68
C LEU A 260 -11.57 -2.23 -34.42
N LEU A 261 -12.44 -1.91 -33.45
CA LEU A 261 -12.62 -2.69 -32.23
C LEU A 261 -13.11 -4.12 -32.51
N LEU A 262 -13.98 -4.30 -33.50
CA LEU A 262 -14.48 -5.63 -33.90
C LEU A 262 -13.47 -6.40 -34.76
N ALA A 263 -12.59 -5.71 -35.47
CA ALA A 263 -11.61 -6.31 -36.37
C ALA A 263 -10.34 -6.82 -35.68
N GLY A 264 -10.08 -6.41 -34.43
CA GLY A 264 -8.84 -6.75 -33.73
C GLY A 264 -8.97 -6.83 -32.21
N ALA A 265 -7.86 -7.12 -31.54
CA ALA A 265 -7.79 -7.21 -30.08
C ALA A 265 -7.60 -5.86 -29.37
N GLN A 266 -7.22 -4.81 -30.11
CA GLN A 266 -6.96 -3.48 -29.54
C GLN A 266 -8.25 -2.83 -29.05
N HIS A 267 -8.26 -2.36 -27.80
CA HIS A 267 -9.43 -1.76 -27.17
C HIS A 267 -9.42 -0.23 -27.13
N ASP A 268 -8.24 0.38 -27.19
CA ASP A 268 -8.03 1.82 -27.12
C ASP A 268 -7.28 2.29 -28.36
N PHE A 269 -7.68 3.43 -28.94
CA PHE A 269 -7.13 3.90 -30.21
C PHE A 269 -6.56 5.32 -30.07
N PRO A 270 -5.26 5.53 -30.35
CA PRO A 270 -4.70 6.86 -30.46
C PRO A 270 -5.37 7.62 -31.61
N VAL A 271 -5.85 8.83 -31.32
CA VAL A 271 -6.37 9.74 -32.32
C VAL A 271 -5.26 10.70 -32.72
N LEU A 272 -4.89 10.72 -34.00
CA LEU A 272 -3.79 11.51 -34.52
C LEU A 272 -4.31 12.65 -35.40
N ALA A 273 -3.60 13.77 -35.40
CA ALA A 273 -3.77 14.83 -36.39
C ALA A 273 -3.05 14.44 -37.71
N ASP A 274 -3.35 15.19 -38.77
CA ASP A 274 -2.74 14.99 -40.10
C ASP A 274 -1.21 15.10 -40.10
N ASP A 275 -0.65 15.87 -39.17
CA ASP A 275 0.80 16.03 -38.95
C ASP A 275 1.44 14.85 -38.18
N GLY A 276 0.63 13.86 -37.75
CA GLY A 276 1.04 12.70 -36.98
C GLY A 276 1.10 12.93 -35.47
N ARG A 277 0.70 14.12 -34.98
CA ARG A 277 0.69 14.45 -33.56
C ARG A 277 -0.48 13.77 -32.84
N LEU A 278 -0.22 13.27 -31.63
CA LEU A 278 -1.26 12.72 -30.76
C LEU A 278 -2.23 13.82 -30.32
N LEU A 279 -3.51 13.68 -30.67
CA LEU A 279 -4.59 14.54 -30.21
C LEU A 279 -5.23 14.02 -28.92
N GLY A 280 -5.32 12.70 -28.76
CA GLY A 280 -5.92 12.05 -27.61
C GLY A 280 -6.04 10.54 -27.77
N LEU A 281 -6.75 9.91 -26.85
CA LEU A 281 -6.98 8.46 -26.83
C LEU A 281 -8.47 8.18 -26.77
N LEU A 282 -9.00 7.49 -27.79
CA LEU A 282 -10.37 6.99 -27.75
C LEU A 282 -10.37 5.62 -27.08
N THR A 283 -10.85 5.56 -25.84
CA THR A 283 -10.95 4.30 -25.10
C THR A 283 -12.25 3.57 -25.41
N ARG A 284 -12.28 2.25 -25.17
CA ARG A 284 -13.52 1.45 -25.30
C ARG A 284 -14.70 2.08 -24.58
N ARG A 285 -14.48 2.60 -23.37
CA ARG A 285 -15.54 3.27 -22.59
C ARG A 285 -16.09 4.50 -23.32
N GLN A 286 -15.21 5.36 -23.83
CA GLN A 286 -15.63 6.57 -24.57
C GLN A 286 -16.34 6.23 -25.87
N LEU A 287 -15.88 5.19 -26.58
CA LEU A 287 -16.54 4.70 -27.78
C LEU A 287 -17.98 4.25 -27.49
N ILE A 288 -18.18 3.40 -26.48
CA ILE A 288 -19.53 2.90 -26.13
C ILE A 288 -20.44 4.03 -25.62
N GLU A 289 -19.91 4.94 -24.78
CA GLU A 289 -20.66 6.10 -24.28
C GLU A 289 -21.05 7.05 -25.42
N GLY A 290 -20.12 7.32 -26.34
CA GLY A 290 -20.33 8.17 -27.51
C GLY A 290 -21.35 7.58 -28.48
N LEU A 291 -21.26 6.28 -28.79
CA LEU A 291 -22.22 5.58 -29.66
C LEU A 291 -23.64 5.63 -29.09
N SER A 292 -23.77 5.43 -27.77
CA SER A 292 -25.09 5.45 -27.11
C SER A 292 -25.72 6.84 -27.06
N ARG A 293 -24.94 7.91 -26.94
CA ARG A 293 -25.49 9.28 -26.79
C ARG A 293 -25.62 10.02 -28.12
N ASN A 294 -24.64 9.89 -28.99
CA ASN A 294 -24.48 10.75 -30.15
C ASN A 294 -24.55 10.00 -31.49
N GLY A 295 -24.55 8.66 -31.45
CA GLY A 295 -24.67 7.80 -32.63
C GLY A 295 -23.35 7.56 -33.37
N ALA A 296 -23.42 6.71 -34.40
CA ALA A 296 -22.26 6.18 -35.11
C ALA A 296 -21.48 7.23 -35.92
N ALA A 297 -22.15 8.26 -36.45
CA ALA A 297 -21.53 9.30 -37.26
C ALA A 297 -20.80 10.37 -36.44
N HIS A 298 -20.84 10.31 -35.10
CA HIS A 298 -20.19 11.29 -34.25
C HIS A 298 -18.65 11.24 -34.43
N PRO A 299 -17.95 12.39 -34.44
CA PRO A 299 -16.49 12.42 -34.56
C PRO A 299 -15.78 11.74 -33.38
N ALA A 300 -14.76 10.93 -33.67
CA ALA A 300 -13.91 10.28 -32.68
C ALA A 300 -13.10 11.30 -31.87
N ALA A 301 -12.61 12.36 -32.52
CA ALA A 301 -11.85 13.45 -31.89
C ALA A 301 -12.65 14.28 -30.86
N GLU A 302 -13.98 14.20 -30.89
CA GLU A 302 -14.84 14.85 -29.92
C GLU A 302 -15.17 13.95 -28.72
N ALA A 303 -15.15 12.62 -28.91
CA ALA A 303 -15.38 11.63 -27.86
C ALA A 303 -14.10 11.19 -27.11
N MET A 304 -12.93 11.42 -27.69
CA MET A 304 -11.65 10.98 -27.13
C MET A 304 -11.33 11.62 -25.77
N LEU A 305 -10.55 10.91 -24.95
CA LEU A 305 -9.87 11.51 -23.81
C LEU A 305 -8.76 12.44 -24.30
N ARG A 306 -8.77 13.68 -23.81
CA ARG A 306 -7.70 14.67 -24.00
C ARG A 306 -6.74 14.63 -22.82
N ASP A 307 -5.55 15.18 -23.01
CA ASP A 307 -4.50 15.27 -21.98
C ASP A 307 -4.14 13.90 -21.35
N VAL A 308 -4.06 12.88 -22.21
CA VAL A 308 -3.71 11.52 -21.83
C VAL A 308 -2.24 11.49 -21.43
N PRO A 309 -1.88 10.82 -20.31
CA PRO A 309 -0.47 10.66 -19.96
C PRO A 309 0.27 9.92 -21.07
N THR A 310 1.50 10.35 -21.35
CA THR A 310 2.38 9.68 -22.30
C THR A 310 3.76 9.48 -21.68
N VAL A 311 4.54 8.55 -22.23
CA VAL A 311 5.93 8.31 -21.82
C VAL A 311 6.84 8.28 -23.05
N PRO A 312 8.09 8.75 -22.94
CA PRO A 312 9.04 8.66 -24.05
C PRO A 312 9.59 7.22 -24.21
N VAL A 313 10.13 6.94 -25.38
CA VAL A 313 11.04 5.78 -25.60
C VAL A 313 12.21 5.86 -24.62
N GLY A 314 12.74 4.70 -24.21
CA GLY A 314 13.80 4.58 -23.21
C GLY A 314 13.35 4.81 -21.77
N PHE A 315 12.08 5.12 -21.53
CA PHE A 315 11.54 5.25 -20.18
C PHE A 315 11.54 3.88 -19.46
N PRO A 316 11.86 3.79 -18.15
CA PRO A 316 11.86 2.50 -17.46
C PRO A 316 10.47 1.86 -17.41
N LEU A 317 10.35 0.58 -17.78
CA LEU A 317 9.05 -0.12 -17.82
C LEU A 317 8.33 -0.07 -16.46
N ARG A 318 9.06 -0.24 -15.37
CA ARG A 318 8.53 -0.14 -14.00
C ARG A 318 7.83 1.19 -13.74
N GLU A 319 8.40 2.30 -14.23
CA GLU A 319 7.85 3.64 -14.01
C GLU A 319 6.68 3.91 -14.94
N ALA A 320 6.75 3.45 -16.20
CA ALA A 320 5.61 3.48 -17.12
C ALA A 320 4.41 2.71 -16.58
N PHE A 321 4.63 1.51 -16.03
CA PHE A 321 3.57 0.70 -15.42
C PHE A 321 2.97 1.36 -14.17
N GLN A 322 3.77 2.11 -13.40
CA GLN A 322 3.24 2.94 -12.31
C GLN A 322 2.38 4.09 -12.82
N VAL A 323 2.78 4.76 -13.90
CA VAL A 323 1.97 5.81 -14.54
C VAL A 323 0.62 5.21 -14.99
N LEU A 324 0.65 4.08 -15.68
CA LEU A 324 -0.54 3.35 -16.14
C LEU A 324 -1.49 3.04 -14.98
N ASN A 325 -1.00 2.43 -13.90
CA ASN A 325 -1.84 2.07 -12.74
C ASN A 325 -2.32 3.26 -11.89
N SER A 326 -1.66 4.42 -12.00
CA SER A 326 -2.01 5.62 -11.22
C SER A 326 -3.10 6.47 -11.87
N LYS A 327 -3.43 6.20 -13.13
CA LYS A 327 -4.34 7.00 -13.96
C LYS A 327 -5.51 6.14 -14.43
N PRO A 328 -6.67 6.76 -14.73
CA PRO A 328 -7.86 6.03 -15.19
C PRO A 328 -7.78 5.67 -16.69
N VAL A 329 -6.62 5.22 -17.16
CA VAL A 329 -6.37 4.81 -18.55
C VAL A 329 -5.85 3.38 -18.57
N GLU A 330 -6.32 2.58 -19.52
CA GLU A 330 -5.95 1.16 -19.64
C GLU A 330 -4.79 0.93 -20.61
N SER A 331 -4.44 1.98 -21.37
CA SER A 331 -3.29 2.03 -22.26
C SER A 331 -2.53 3.35 -22.13
N LEU A 332 -1.23 3.29 -22.38
CA LEU A 332 -0.30 4.42 -22.27
C LEU A 332 0.46 4.59 -23.60
N PRO A 333 0.20 5.66 -24.35
CA PRO A 333 0.94 5.94 -25.58
C PRO A 333 2.42 6.21 -25.30
N VAL A 334 3.28 5.61 -26.12
CA VAL A 334 4.73 5.78 -26.09
C VAL A 334 5.13 6.73 -27.20
N MET A 335 5.82 7.82 -26.85
CA MET A 335 6.25 8.87 -27.77
C MET A 335 7.71 8.68 -28.19
N ASP A 336 8.04 9.06 -29.42
CA ASP A 336 9.43 9.17 -29.87
C ASP A 336 10.26 10.15 -29.00
N ASN A 337 11.59 10.14 -29.20
CA ASN A 337 12.51 11.00 -28.45
C ASN A 337 12.23 12.51 -28.62
N THR A 338 11.56 12.89 -29.70
CA THR A 338 11.16 14.28 -29.99
C THR A 338 9.81 14.66 -29.38
N GLY A 339 9.05 13.70 -28.85
CA GLY A 339 7.72 13.90 -28.30
C GLY A 339 6.65 14.19 -29.36
N SER A 340 6.96 13.96 -30.63
CA SER A 340 6.13 14.34 -31.78
C SER A 340 5.20 13.23 -32.25
N ARG A 341 5.62 11.97 -32.16
CA ARG A 341 4.89 10.84 -32.75
C ARG A 341 4.72 9.70 -31.75
N VAL A 342 3.59 9.02 -31.84
CA VAL A 342 3.36 7.77 -31.12
C VAL A 342 4.09 6.65 -31.84
N VAL A 343 4.95 5.93 -31.13
CA VAL A 343 5.76 4.81 -31.66
C VAL A 343 5.40 3.46 -31.04
N GLY A 344 4.54 3.47 -30.02
CA GLY A 344 4.03 2.26 -29.40
C GLY A 344 2.90 2.57 -28.43
N MET A 345 2.27 1.51 -27.91
CA MET A 345 1.37 1.60 -26.76
C MET A 345 1.74 0.57 -25.72
N LEU A 346 1.64 0.93 -24.45
CA LEU A 346 1.80 0.02 -23.33
C LEU A 346 0.43 -0.27 -22.71
N THR A 347 0.08 -1.54 -22.56
CA THR A 347 -1.13 -2.00 -21.87
C THR A 347 -0.75 -2.84 -20.65
N ALA A 348 -1.65 -2.96 -19.68
CA ALA A 348 -1.41 -3.84 -18.52
C ALA A 348 -1.31 -5.31 -18.94
N GLU A 349 -2.02 -5.70 -20.00
CA GLU A 349 -1.99 -7.04 -20.59
C GLU A 349 -0.60 -7.39 -21.12
N ASN A 350 0.00 -6.55 -21.97
CA ASN A 350 1.34 -6.81 -22.52
C ASN A 350 2.41 -6.88 -21.41
N VAL A 351 2.27 -6.08 -20.35
CA VAL A 351 3.15 -6.16 -19.18
C VAL A 351 3.00 -7.50 -18.49
N GLY A 352 1.76 -7.99 -18.33
CA GLY A 352 1.46 -9.31 -17.78
C GLY A 352 2.05 -10.44 -18.63
N GLU A 353 1.88 -10.40 -19.95
CA GLU A 353 2.45 -11.38 -20.88
C GLU A 353 3.98 -11.42 -20.79
N LEU A 354 4.63 -10.25 -20.76
CA LEU A 354 6.08 -10.18 -20.62
C LEU A 354 6.56 -10.83 -19.31
N ILE A 355 5.84 -10.64 -18.20
CA ILE A 355 6.18 -11.27 -16.92
C ILE A 355 6.08 -12.79 -17.03
N LEU A 356 4.98 -13.32 -17.60
CA LEU A 356 4.79 -14.76 -17.78
C LEU A 356 5.87 -15.38 -18.65
N ILE A 357 6.24 -14.73 -19.75
CA ILE A 357 7.32 -15.19 -20.64
C ILE A 357 8.64 -15.25 -19.87
N ARG A 358 8.96 -14.21 -19.10
CA ARG A 358 10.22 -14.17 -18.32
C ARG A 358 10.26 -15.18 -17.18
N GLU A 359 9.13 -15.46 -16.55
CA GLU A 359 9.04 -16.53 -15.56
C GLU A 359 9.29 -17.90 -16.20
N ALA A 360 8.76 -18.14 -17.40
CA ALA A 360 9.00 -19.37 -18.15
C ALA A 360 10.46 -19.52 -18.63
N GLU A 361 11.14 -18.41 -18.95
CA GLU A 361 12.57 -18.42 -19.31
C GLU A 361 13.51 -18.64 -18.11
N ALA A 362 13.04 -18.34 -16.89
CA ALA A 362 13.86 -18.42 -15.67
C ALA A 362 13.72 -19.73 -14.90
N GLY A 363 12.70 -20.55 -15.20
CA GLY A 363 12.49 -21.89 -14.65
C GLY A 363 13.16 -22.97 -15.49
#